data_AF-Q6FP40-F1
#
_entry.id   AF-Q6FP40-F1
#
_cell.length_a   1.000
_cell.length_b   1.000
_cell.length_c   1.000
_cell.angle_alpha   90.00
_cell.angle_beta   90.00
_cell.angle_gamma   90.00
#
_symmetry.space_group_name_H-M   'P 1'
#
loop_
_entity.id
_entity.type
_entity.pdbx_description
1 polymer ?
#
loop_
_entity_poly.entity_id
_entity_poly.type
_entity_poly.pdbx_seq_one_letter_code
_entity_poly.pdbx_strand_id
1 'polypeptide(L)'
;MEDTFIGDDTTLLESASQPGEKPSVKTVNNGKVLKPRNENIKRHRLILSEYRRKIRDEEKDIRELKQAIKIIEEKKLEHLMSLIEKWREVSQKTLSYMQYSTVLKIDKMGGFKKYMERELENKLLEIEDEYTRFEEEMGSFLESDEFERLSEEQQEEYKDQINSRRYDLEKLKLQKAKEIEKEYENVDDVFTLQELTKLLKIDYKLIFPH
;
A
#
# COMPACT_ATOMS: atom_id res chain seq x y z
N MET A 1 26.99 -53.61 -11.83
CA MET A 1 27.65 -52.34 -12.20
C MET A 1 26.96 -51.27 -11.36
N GLU A 2 27.09 -51.21 -10.03
CA GLU A 2 28.33 -51.16 -9.23
C GLU A 2 29.36 -50.24 -9.86
N ASP A 3 29.45 -49.01 -9.33
CA ASP A 3 30.69 -48.50 -8.74
C ASP A 3 30.39 -47.44 -7.68
N THR A 4 30.61 -47.87 -6.44
CA THR A 4 30.93 -47.07 -5.25
C THR A 4 32.38 -46.56 -5.34
N PHE A 5 32.65 -45.33 -4.91
CA PHE A 5 33.95 -45.05 -4.28
C PHE A 5 33.84 -43.97 -3.19
N ILE A 6 34.49 -44.28 -2.07
CA ILE A 6 34.50 -43.67 -0.74
C ILE A 6 35.87 -43.05 -0.50
N GLY A 7 35.89 -42.02 0.37
CA GLY A 7 36.98 -41.79 1.31
C GLY A 7 37.98 -40.71 0.91
N ASP A 8 38.64 -40.03 1.84
CA ASP A 8 38.49 -39.87 3.28
C ASP A 8 39.56 -38.84 3.67
N ASP A 9 39.37 -38.22 4.84
CA ASP A 9 40.39 -37.73 5.78
C ASP A 9 41.64 -36.98 5.29
N THR A 10 41.89 -35.81 5.88
CA THR A 10 42.91 -35.71 6.94
C THR A 10 42.97 -34.30 7.53
N THR A 11 42.41 -34.16 8.73
CA THR A 11 42.81 -33.21 9.77
C THR A 11 44.12 -33.66 10.42
N LEU A 12 45.16 -32.83 10.39
CA LEU A 12 46.40 -32.89 11.21
C LEU A 12 47.05 -31.49 11.07
N LEU A 13 47.65 -30.77 12.03
CA LEU A 13 48.13 -30.92 13.42
C LEU A 13 48.26 -29.45 13.90
N GLU A 14 47.73 -29.00 15.04
CA GLU A 14 48.27 -29.16 16.40
C GLU A 14 49.76 -28.78 16.56
N SER A 15 50.03 -27.66 17.25
CA SER A 15 50.78 -27.66 18.52
C SER A 15 51.16 -26.25 18.99
N ALA A 16 51.01 -26.07 20.30
CA ALA A 16 51.25 -24.85 21.07
C ALA A 16 52.72 -24.74 21.53
N SER A 17 53.19 -23.52 21.84
CA SER A 17 53.94 -23.22 23.07
C SER A 17 54.24 -21.70 23.21
N GLN A 18 53.90 -21.12 24.36
CA GLN A 18 54.32 -19.77 24.84
C GLN A 18 55.74 -19.85 25.49
N PRO A 19 56.29 -18.84 26.22
CA PRO A 19 56.14 -17.36 26.25
C PRO A 19 57.50 -16.60 26.23
N GLY A 20 57.45 -15.27 26.06
CA GLY A 20 58.37 -14.33 26.73
C GLY A 20 59.55 -13.79 25.93
N GLU A 21 59.47 -12.50 25.58
CA GLU A 21 60.52 -11.49 25.84
C GLU A 21 60.04 -10.11 25.31
N LYS A 22 59.95 -9.13 26.21
CA LYS A 22 59.76 -7.72 25.84
C LYS A 22 61.09 -7.17 25.33
N PRO A 23 61.07 -6.23 24.39
CA PRO A 23 61.92 -5.06 24.58
C PRO A 23 61.16 -3.75 24.38
N SER A 24 61.19 -2.97 25.46
CA SER A 24 61.64 -1.58 25.47
C SER A 24 61.02 -0.64 24.43
N VAL A 25 60.06 0.14 24.90
CA VAL A 25 59.65 1.41 24.31
C VAL A 25 60.88 2.32 24.17
N LYS A 26 61.27 2.62 22.94
CA LYS A 26 62.04 3.82 22.62
C LYS A 26 61.24 4.67 21.66
N THR A 27 60.55 5.64 22.23
CA THR A 27 60.03 6.80 21.52
C THR A 27 61.23 7.63 21.04
N VAL A 28 61.39 7.75 19.72
CA VAL A 28 62.17 8.84 19.12
C VAL A 28 61.35 9.41 17.96
N ASN A 29 61.09 10.70 18.08
CA ASN A 29 60.29 11.52 17.18
C ASN A 29 61.00 11.84 15.86
N ASN A 30 60.15 12.17 14.88
CA ASN A 30 60.35 13.06 13.72
C ASN A 30 61.02 12.50 12.46
N GLY A 31 60.22 12.45 11.39
CA GLY A 31 60.71 12.33 10.02
C GLY A 31 59.59 12.01 9.02
N LYS A 32 58.96 13.05 8.47
CA LYS A 32 58.00 12.97 7.35
C LYS A 32 58.60 12.18 6.18
N VAL A 33 58.16 10.94 5.87
CA VAL A 33 57.94 10.38 4.51
C VAL A 33 57.21 9.02 4.63
N LEU A 34 55.86 8.99 4.73
CA LEU A 34 55.06 7.77 4.52
C LEU A 34 53.72 8.05 3.79
N LYS A 35 53.65 9.13 3.01
CA LYS A 35 52.41 9.52 2.32
C LYS A 35 52.05 8.69 1.07
N PRO A 36 52.97 8.28 0.18
CA PRO A 36 52.56 7.69 -1.10
C PRO A 36 52.03 6.25 -0.95
N ARG A 37 52.54 5.47 0.01
CA ARG A 37 52.09 4.08 0.24
C ARG A 37 50.65 4.02 0.77
N ASN A 38 50.28 4.94 1.66
CA ASN A 38 48.94 4.98 2.25
C ASN A 38 47.91 5.53 1.25
N GLU A 39 48.28 6.52 0.42
CA GLU A 39 47.44 7.00 -0.67
C GLU A 39 47.24 5.94 -1.77
N ASN A 40 48.28 5.21 -2.14
CA ASN A 40 48.16 4.11 -3.08
C ASN A 40 47.26 2.99 -2.55
N ILE A 41 47.38 2.60 -1.27
CA ILE A 41 46.48 1.62 -0.65
C ILE A 41 45.02 2.10 -0.68
N LYS A 42 44.76 3.38 -0.39
CA LYS A 42 43.41 3.97 -0.48
C LYS A 42 42.87 3.94 -1.91
N ARG A 43 43.68 4.29 -2.92
CA ARG A 43 43.30 4.22 -4.33
C ARG A 43 42.98 2.79 -4.77
N HIS A 44 43.83 1.83 -4.41
CA HIS A 44 43.59 0.41 -4.72
C HIS A 44 42.32 -0.11 -4.03
N ARG A 45 42.05 0.31 -2.78
CA ARG A 45 40.80 -0.04 -2.08
C ARG A 45 39.57 0.56 -2.77
N LEU A 46 39.66 1.80 -3.24
CA LEU A 46 38.58 2.47 -3.98
C LEU A 46 38.29 1.73 -5.29
N ILE A 47 39.34 1.45 -6.07
CA ILE A 47 39.26 0.70 -7.33
C ILE A 47 38.67 -0.71 -7.10
N LEU A 48 39.12 -1.43 -6.07
CA LEU A 48 38.54 -2.73 -5.71
C LEU A 48 37.07 -2.62 -5.31
N SER A 49 36.66 -1.55 -4.63
CA SER A 49 35.27 -1.33 -4.26
C SER A 49 34.39 -1.04 -5.49
N GLU A 50 34.92 -0.31 -6.48
CA GLU A 50 34.26 -0.04 -7.75
C GLU A 50 34.11 -1.32 -8.58
N TYR A 51 35.17 -2.13 -8.71
CA TYR A 51 35.08 -3.42 -9.41
C TYR A 51 34.13 -4.39 -8.72
N ARG A 52 34.14 -4.46 -7.38
CA ARG A 52 33.16 -5.27 -6.63
C ARG A 52 31.73 -4.80 -6.85
N ARG A 53 31.50 -3.50 -6.98
CA ARG A 53 30.18 -2.95 -7.32
C ARG A 53 29.78 -3.38 -8.73
N LYS A 54 30.65 -3.20 -9.72
CA LYS A 54 30.39 -3.61 -11.11
C LYS A 54 30.07 -5.11 -11.20
N ILE A 55 30.84 -5.97 -10.53
CA ILE A 55 30.56 -7.41 -10.49
C ILE A 55 29.17 -7.70 -9.91
N ARG A 56 28.77 -7.04 -8.82
CA ARG A 56 27.43 -7.25 -8.25
C ARG A 56 26.31 -6.77 -9.16
N ASP A 57 26.53 -5.64 -9.84
CA ASP A 57 25.57 -5.07 -10.79
C ASP A 57 25.43 -6.02 -12.00
N GLU A 58 26.55 -6.48 -12.57
CA GLU A 58 26.57 -7.46 -13.67
C GLU A 58 25.96 -8.82 -13.26
N GLU A 59 26.22 -9.31 -12.05
CA GLU A 59 25.59 -10.52 -11.53
C GLU A 59 24.07 -10.36 -11.36
N LYS A 60 23.61 -9.17 -10.99
CA LYS A 60 22.18 -8.84 -10.92
C LYS A 60 21.57 -8.89 -12.32
N ASP A 61 22.20 -8.24 -13.28
CA ASP A 61 21.75 -8.23 -14.67
C ASP A 61 21.69 -9.65 -15.25
N ILE A 62 22.71 -10.49 -14.97
CA ILE A 62 22.73 -11.90 -15.38
C ILE A 62 21.55 -12.67 -14.77
N ARG A 63 21.22 -12.44 -13.49
CA ARG A 63 20.08 -13.10 -12.84
C ARG A 63 18.76 -12.65 -13.47
N GLU A 64 18.59 -11.36 -13.72
CA GLU A 64 17.39 -10.80 -14.35
C GLU A 64 17.20 -11.34 -15.77
N LEU A 65 18.27 -11.38 -16.57
CA LEU A 65 18.23 -11.94 -17.92
C LEU A 65 17.92 -13.43 -17.93
N LYS A 66 18.49 -14.21 -17.01
CA LYS A 66 18.15 -15.64 -16.86
C LYS A 66 16.68 -15.85 -16.50
N GLN A 67 16.13 -15.00 -15.64
CA GLN A 67 14.70 -15.04 -15.31
C GLN A 67 13.83 -14.66 -16.51
N ALA A 68 14.21 -13.62 -17.26
CA ALA A 68 13.50 -13.19 -18.45
C ALA A 68 13.48 -14.29 -19.52
N ILE A 69 14.63 -14.94 -19.79
CA ILE A 69 14.72 -16.08 -20.72
C ILE A 69 13.78 -17.19 -20.28
N LYS A 70 13.80 -17.57 -19.00
CA LYS A 70 12.92 -18.62 -18.47
C LYS A 70 11.43 -18.29 -18.66
N ILE A 71 11.02 -17.04 -18.42
CA ILE A 71 9.63 -16.60 -18.64
C ILE A 71 9.22 -16.71 -20.12
N ILE A 72 10.13 -16.37 -21.03
CA ILE A 72 9.90 -16.44 -22.48
C ILE A 72 9.83 -17.90 -22.95
N GLU A 73 10.79 -18.74 -22.55
CA GLU A 73 10.85 -20.15 -22.91
C GLU A 73 9.63 -20.94 -22.42
N GLU A 74 9.16 -20.66 -21.21
CA GLU A 74 8.00 -21.33 -20.63
C GLU A 74 6.66 -20.81 -21.20
N LYS A 75 6.67 -19.89 -22.18
CA LYS A 75 5.48 -19.21 -22.74
C LYS A 75 4.51 -18.70 -21.66
N LYS A 76 5.01 -18.43 -20.47
CA LYS A 76 4.19 -18.06 -19.30
C LYS A 76 3.42 -16.78 -19.55
N LEU A 77 4.02 -15.85 -20.29
CA LEU A 77 3.38 -14.60 -20.67
C LEU A 77 2.14 -14.82 -21.54
N GLU A 78 2.24 -15.62 -22.60
CA GLU A 78 1.11 -15.91 -23.50
C GLU A 78 -0.02 -16.63 -22.75
N HIS A 79 0.33 -17.59 -21.90
CA HIS A 79 -0.65 -18.30 -21.07
C HIS A 79 -1.35 -17.36 -20.08
N LEU A 80 -0.59 -16.48 -19.41
CA LEU A 80 -1.12 -15.51 -18.46
C LEU A 80 -2.03 -14.51 -19.18
N MET A 81 -1.63 -13.99 -20.34
CA MET A 81 -2.47 -13.11 -21.17
C MET A 81 -3.76 -13.79 -21.61
N SER A 82 -3.70 -15.07 -22.02
CA SER A 82 -4.90 -15.85 -22.32
C SER A 82 -5.81 -16.02 -21.11
N LEU A 83 -5.24 -16.24 -19.92
CA LEU A 83 -6.00 -16.40 -18.70
C LEU A 83 -6.67 -15.07 -18.30
N ILE A 84 -5.97 -13.94 -18.42
CA ILE A 84 -6.54 -12.60 -18.23
C ILE A 84 -7.76 -12.42 -19.13
N GLU A 85 -7.64 -12.75 -20.42
CA GLU A 85 -8.72 -12.55 -21.38
C GLU A 85 -9.94 -13.43 -21.06
N LYS A 86 -9.71 -14.69 -20.67
CA LYS A 86 -10.79 -15.58 -20.21
C LYS A 86 -11.51 -15.03 -18.99
N TRP A 87 -10.76 -14.54 -18.00
CA TRP A 87 -11.36 -13.95 -16.80
C TRP A 87 -12.10 -12.65 -17.09
N ARG A 88 -11.59 -11.83 -18.02
CA ARG A 88 -12.32 -10.66 -18.52
C ARG A 88 -13.62 -11.08 -19.17
N GLU A 89 -13.61 -12.04 -20.09
CA GLU A 89 -14.81 -12.52 -20.78
C GLU A 89 -15.88 -13.03 -19.79
N VAL A 90 -15.48 -13.85 -18.82
CA VAL A 90 -16.38 -14.33 -17.75
C VAL A 90 -16.94 -13.17 -16.94
N SER A 91 -16.09 -12.20 -16.58
CA SER A 91 -16.50 -11.04 -15.79
C SER A 91 -17.48 -10.15 -16.57
N GLN A 92 -17.21 -9.90 -17.85
CA GLN A 92 -18.09 -9.13 -18.73
C GLN A 92 -19.47 -9.78 -18.82
N LYS A 93 -19.54 -11.08 -19.11
CA LYS A 93 -20.81 -11.83 -19.18
C LYS A 93 -21.56 -11.78 -17.86
N THR A 94 -20.86 -11.95 -16.74
CA THR A 94 -21.45 -11.93 -15.41
C THR A 94 -22.00 -10.53 -15.09
N LEU A 95 -21.24 -9.47 -15.39
CA LEU A 95 -21.68 -8.10 -15.20
C LEU A 95 -22.89 -7.76 -16.08
N SER A 96 -22.92 -8.18 -17.35
CA SER A 96 -24.09 -7.99 -18.21
C SER A 96 -25.34 -8.69 -17.67
N TYR A 97 -25.19 -9.92 -17.16
CA TYR A 97 -26.30 -10.63 -16.52
C TYR A 97 -26.79 -9.92 -15.25
N MET A 98 -25.86 -9.52 -14.37
CA MET A 98 -26.20 -8.77 -13.17
C MET A 98 -26.88 -7.45 -13.52
N GLN A 99 -26.34 -6.71 -14.48
CA GLN A 99 -26.91 -5.44 -14.95
C GLN A 99 -28.34 -5.63 -15.41
N TYR A 100 -28.61 -6.63 -16.25
CA TYR A 100 -29.98 -6.91 -16.71
C TYR A 100 -30.93 -7.16 -15.53
N SER A 101 -30.51 -7.98 -14.57
CA SER A 101 -31.31 -8.25 -13.38
C SER A 101 -31.54 -7.02 -12.50
N THR A 102 -30.55 -6.12 -12.45
CA THR A 102 -30.60 -4.88 -11.67
C THR A 102 -31.46 -3.82 -12.35
N VAL A 103 -31.34 -3.65 -13.67
CA VAL A 103 -32.21 -2.78 -14.49
C VAL A 103 -33.67 -3.15 -14.27
N LEU A 104 -34.00 -4.45 -14.33
CA LEU A 104 -35.38 -4.90 -14.06
C LEU A 104 -35.90 -4.52 -12.66
N LYS A 105 -35.02 -4.49 -11.64
CA LYS A 105 -35.40 -4.04 -10.30
C LYS A 105 -35.56 -2.52 -10.25
N ILE A 106 -34.66 -1.79 -10.88
CA ILE A 106 -34.69 -0.33 -10.99
C ILE A 106 -35.95 0.13 -11.73
N ASP A 107 -36.32 -0.53 -12.82
CA ASP A 107 -37.52 -0.22 -13.58
C ASP A 107 -38.78 -0.44 -12.74
N LYS A 108 -38.83 -1.49 -11.91
CA LYS A 108 -39.92 -1.70 -10.93
C LYS A 108 -39.97 -0.62 -9.86
N MET A 109 -38.85 0.01 -9.53
CA MET A 109 -38.78 1.16 -8.62
C MET A 109 -39.16 2.48 -9.31
N GLY A 110 -39.43 2.45 -10.61
CA GLY A 110 -39.85 3.60 -11.41
C GLY A 110 -38.69 4.31 -12.14
N GLY A 111 -37.63 3.57 -12.44
CA GLY A 111 -36.51 4.01 -13.27
C GLY A 111 -35.28 4.42 -12.47
N PHE A 112 -34.18 4.68 -13.20
CA PHE A 112 -32.87 4.93 -12.58
C PHE A 112 -32.82 6.22 -11.78
N LYS A 113 -33.49 7.29 -12.23
CA LYS A 113 -33.60 8.55 -11.47
C LYS A 113 -34.21 8.34 -10.09
N LYS A 114 -35.31 7.59 -9.98
CA LYS A 114 -35.95 7.28 -8.69
C LYS A 114 -35.09 6.40 -7.79
N TYR A 115 -34.35 5.47 -8.39
CA TYR A 115 -33.37 4.68 -7.64
C TYR A 115 -32.28 5.59 -7.05
N MET A 116 -31.75 6.52 -7.85
CA MET A 116 -30.76 7.49 -7.40
C MET A 116 -31.34 8.40 -6.30
N GLU A 117 -32.53 8.98 -6.48
CA GLU A 117 -33.21 9.77 -5.43
C GLU A 117 -33.23 9.04 -4.08
N ARG A 118 -33.62 7.76 -4.09
CA ARG A 118 -33.66 6.95 -2.87
C ARG A 118 -32.28 6.69 -2.28
N GLU A 119 -31.27 6.40 -3.10
CA GLU A 119 -29.90 6.25 -2.62
C GLU A 119 -29.38 7.55 -1.99
N LEU A 120 -29.77 8.70 -2.53
CA LEU A 120 -29.39 10.01 -2.00
C LEU A 120 -30.11 10.31 -0.69
N GLU A 121 -31.40 10.03 -0.59
CA GLU A 121 -32.17 10.12 0.65
C GLU A 121 -31.57 9.24 1.75
N ASN A 122 -31.20 8.00 1.42
CA ASN A 122 -30.57 7.10 2.38
C ASN A 122 -29.21 7.61 2.86
N LYS A 123 -28.36 8.14 1.96
CA LYS A 123 -27.08 8.76 2.35
C LYS A 123 -27.27 9.98 3.24
N LEU A 124 -28.28 10.81 2.97
CA LEU A 124 -28.59 11.96 3.80
C LEU A 124 -29.05 11.50 5.19
N LEU A 125 -29.91 10.49 5.24
CA LEU A 125 -30.39 9.91 6.49
C LEU A 125 -29.23 9.32 7.31
N GLU A 126 -28.28 8.63 6.68
CA GLU A 126 -27.07 8.13 7.37
C GLU A 126 -26.26 9.25 8.03
N ILE A 127 -26.09 10.39 7.35
CA ILE A 127 -25.40 11.57 7.90
C ILE A 127 -26.22 12.19 9.05
N GLU A 128 -27.53 12.24 8.91
CA GLU A 128 -28.43 12.72 9.96
C GLU A 128 -28.37 11.83 11.20
N ASP A 129 -28.37 10.51 11.02
CA ASP A 129 -28.22 9.54 12.09
C ASP A 129 -26.86 9.69 12.80
N GLU A 130 -25.77 9.89 12.05
CA GLU A 130 -24.45 10.19 12.63
C GLU A 130 -24.46 11.49 13.46
N TYR A 131 -25.12 12.53 12.95
CA TYR A 131 -25.26 13.80 13.65
C TYR A 131 -26.09 13.66 14.93
N THR A 132 -27.23 12.95 14.88
CA THR A 132 -28.07 12.71 16.05
C THR A 132 -27.34 11.91 17.11
N ARG A 133 -26.59 10.86 16.74
CA ARG A 133 -25.76 10.11 17.68
C ARG A 133 -24.70 10.99 18.35
N PHE A 134 -24.05 11.86 17.58
CA PHE A 134 -23.09 12.81 18.13
C PHE A 134 -23.74 13.77 19.14
N GLU A 135 -24.91 14.33 18.83
CA GLU A 135 -25.65 15.21 19.75
C GLU A 135 -26.09 14.50 21.02
N GLU A 136 -26.56 13.25 20.93
CA GLU A 136 -26.94 12.44 22.09
C GLU A 136 -25.73 12.12 22.98
N GLU A 137 -24.61 11.73 22.38
CA GLU A 137 -23.35 11.46 23.10
C GLU A 137 -22.82 12.72 23.80
N MET A 138 -22.84 13.86 23.12
CA MET A 138 -22.37 15.13 23.69
C MET A 138 -23.32 15.65 24.76
N GLY A 139 -24.64 15.54 24.57
CA GLY A 139 -25.63 15.88 25.59
C GLY A 139 -25.45 15.06 26.86
N SER A 140 -25.29 13.73 26.72
CA SER A 140 -25.02 12.85 27.85
C SER A 140 -23.69 13.14 28.55
N PHE A 141 -22.66 13.56 27.81
CA PHE A 141 -21.36 13.92 28.39
C PHE A 141 -21.43 15.25 29.15
N LEU A 142 -22.10 16.26 28.58
CA LEU A 142 -22.28 17.57 29.22
C LEU A 142 -23.12 17.51 30.50
N GLU A 143 -24.04 16.54 30.59
CA GLU A 143 -24.85 16.25 31.79
C GLU A 143 -24.13 15.34 32.81
N SER A 144 -22.92 14.87 32.51
CA SER A 144 -22.20 13.94 33.37
C SER A 144 -21.47 14.63 34.53
N ASP A 145 -21.43 13.96 35.68
CA ASP A 145 -20.60 14.32 36.83
C ASP A 145 -19.12 14.53 36.46
N GLU A 146 -18.64 13.88 35.39
CA GLU A 146 -17.26 14.02 34.92
C GLU A 146 -17.01 15.41 34.32
N PHE A 147 -17.98 15.96 33.58
CA PHE A 147 -17.90 17.30 33.02
C PHE A 147 -18.00 18.38 34.10
N GLU A 148 -18.88 18.19 35.09
CA GLU A 148 -19.03 19.13 36.21
C GLU A 148 -17.78 19.21 37.10
N ARG A 149 -16.96 18.16 37.14
CA ARG A 149 -15.71 18.11 37.91
C ARG A 149 -14.52 18.79 37.22
N LEU A 150 -14.65 19.15 35.94
CA LEU A 150 -13.62 19.88 35.20
C LEU A 150 -13.52 21.34 35.67
N SER A 151 -12.35 21.96 35.51
CA SER A 151 -12.22 23.41 35.76
C SER A 151 -13.03 24.22 34.75
N GLU A 152 -13.41 25.44 35.09
CA GLU A 152 -14.17 26.33 34.18
C GLU A 152 -13.45 26.52 32.83
N GLU A 153 -12.11 26.66 32.85
CA GLU A 153 -11.27 26.76 31.65
C GLU A 153 -11.33 25.49 30.79
N GLN A 154 -11.35 24.30 31.41
CA GLN A 154 -11.48 23.02 30.71
C GLN A 154 -12.90 22.82 30.15
N GLN A 155 -13.94 23.24 30.88
CA GLN A 155 -15.32 23.16 30.41
C GLN A 155 -15.53 24.06 29.18
N GLU A 156 -14.92 25.25 29.16
CA GLU A 156 -14.96 26.16 28.02
C GLU A 156 -14.23 25.57 26.80
N GLU A 157 -13.03 25.01 27.00
CA GLU A 157 -12.29 24.32 25.93
C GLU A 157 -13.08 23.15 25.33
N TYR A 158 -13.74 22.34 26.16
CA TYR A 158 -14.58 21.23 25.68
C TYR A 158 -15.80 21.74 24.90
N LYS A 159 -16.47 22.81 25.36
CA LYS A 159 -17.60 23.41 24.64
C LYS A 159 -17.15 23.94 23.27
N ASP A 160 -15.97 24.55 23.20
CA ASP A 160 -15.40 25.03 21.94
C ASP A 160 -15.08 23.87 20.98
N GLN A 161 -14.52 22.76 21.49
CA GLN A 161 -14.29 21.56 20.68
C GLN A 161 -15.59 20.94 20.16
N ILE A 162 -16.63 20.86 21.00
CA ILE A 162 -17.96 20.35 20.60
C ILE A 162 -18.57 21.26 19.53
N ASN A 163 -18.53 22.58 19.72
CA ASN A 163 -19.05 23.54 18.76
C ASN A 163 -18.29 23.48 17.42
N SER A 164 -16.96 23.31 17.47
CA SER A 164 -16.13 23.13 16.28
C SER A 164 -16.52 21.84 15.53
N ARG A 165 -16.65 20.72 16.23
CA ARG A 165 -17.10 19.44 15.64
C ARG A 165 -18.51 19.52 15.08
N ARG A 166 -19.44 20.18 15.77
CA ARG A 166 -20.81 20.41 15.30
C ARG A 166 -20.79 21.18 13.99
N TYR A 167 -20.00 22.25 13.91
CA TYR A 167 -19.82 23.03 12.69
C TYR A 167 -19.21 22.20 11.55
N ASP A 168 -18.22 21.35 11.85
CA ASP A 168 -17.60 20.47 10.85
C ASP A 168 -18.60 19.43 10.31
N LEU A 169 -19.42 18.82 11.18
CA LEU A 169 -20.47 17.88 10.78
C LEU A 169 -21.56 18.56 9.93
N GLU A 170 -22.01 19.75 10.32
CA GLU A 170 -23.00 20.52 9.56
C GLU A 170 -22.45 20.93 8.18
N LYS A 171 -21.18 21.35 8.14
CA LYS A 171 -20.47 21.65 6.90
C LYS A 171 -20.34 20.41 6.01
N LEU A 172 -20.02 19.25 6.60
CA LEU A 172 -19.93 17.98 5.88
C LEU A 172 -21.29 17.56 5.32
N LYS A 173 -22.37 17.72 6.08
CA LYS A 173 -23.75 17.51 5.60
C LYS A 173 -24.04 18.40 4.40
N LEU A 174 -23.75 19.70 4.49
CA LEU A 174 -23.99 20.64 3.39
C LEU A 174 -23.12 20.36 2.16
N GLN A 175 -21.86 19.96 2.36
CA GLN A 175 -20.96 19.59 1.27
C GLN A 175 -21.44 18.32 0.56
N LYS A 176 -21.72 17.25 1.33
CA LYS A 176 -22.23 16.00 0.77
C LYS A 176 -23.57 16.22 0.06
N ALA A 177 -24.48 17.01 0.62
CA ALA A 177 -25.74 17.34 -0.04
C ALA A 177 -25.53 18.04 -1.39
N LYS A 178 -24.58 18.97 -1.49
CA LYS A 178 -24.22 19.64 -2.76
C LYS A 178 -23.51 18.73 -3.76
N GLU A 179 -22.65 17.84 -3.29
CA GLU A 179 -22.01 16.83 -4.14
C GLU A 179 -23.07 15.88 -4.72
N ILE A 180 -23.98 15.45 -3.87
CA ILE A 180 -25.14 14.61 -4.20
C ILE A 180 -26.07 15.28 -5.22
N GLU A 181 -26.41 16.55 -5.02
CA GLU A 181 -27.25 17.32 -5.94
C GLU A 181 -26.61 17.44 -7.33
N LYS A 182 -25.29 17.70 -7.37
CA LYS A 182 -24.53 17.71 -8.62
C LYS A 182 -24.44 16.34 -9.28
N GLU A 183 -24.30 15.27 -8.50
CA GLU A 183 -24.34 13.91 -9.04
C GLU A 183 -25.70 13.65 -9.68
N TYR A 184 -26.79 14.00 -9.01
CA TYR A 184 -28.15 13.84 -9.54
C TYR A 184 -28.40 14.63 -10.82
N GLU A 185 -27.96 15.89 -10.91
CA GLU A 185 -28.12 16.72 -12.12
C GLU A 185 -27.40 16.13 -13.35
N ASN A 186 -26.33 15.37 -13.13
CA ASN A 186 -25.54 14.75 -14.20
C ASN A 186 -25.89 13.27 -14.45
N VAL A 187 -26.92 12.73 -13.79
CA VAL A 187 -27.33 11.34 -13.97
C VAL A 187 -28.11 11.18 -15.26
N ASP A 188 -27.54 10.40 -16.19
CA ASP A 188 -28.26 9.88 -17.35
C ASP A 188 -29.44 9.00 -16.91
N ASP A 189 -30.49 8.91 -17.73
CA ASP A 189 -31.68 8.09 -17.41
C ASP A 189 -31.43 6.57 -17.40
N VAL A 190 -30.23 6.12 -17.78
CA VAL A 190 -29.93 4.71 -18.05
C VAL A 190 -28.86 4.18 -17.08
N PHE A 191 -29.18 3.06 -16.43
CA PHE A 191 -28.22 2.33 -15.58
C PHE A 191 -27.19 1.57 -16.44
N THR A 192 -25.95 2.05 -16.48
CA THR A 192 -24.87 1.48 -17.30
C THR A 192 -24.02 0.43 -16.55
N LEU A 193 -23.22 -0.36 -17.28
CA LEU A 193 -22.25 -1.28 -16.68
C LEU A 193 -21.21 -0.55 -15.83
N GLN A 194 -20.88 0.69 -16.19
CA GLN A 194 -19.96 1.51 -15.43
C GLN A 194 -20.56 1.85 -14.05
N GLU A 195 -21.83 2.21 -13.99
CA GLU A 195 -22.54 2.43 -12.73
C GLU A 195 -22.61 1.15 -11.87
N LEU A 196 -22.86 0.00 -12.50
CA LEU A 196 -22.80 -1.28 -11.78
C LEU A 196 -21.42 -1.57 -11.20
N THR A 197 -20.34 -1.32 -11.96
CA THR A 197 -18.98 -1.53 -11.44
C THR A 197 -18.62 -0.58 -10.30
N LYS A 198 -19.12 0.67 -10.32
CA LYS A 198 -18.97 1.61 -9.20
C LYS A 198 -19.67 1.08 -7.95
N LEU A 199 -20.91 0.58 -8.08
CA LEU A 199 -21.66 -0.02 -6.97
C LEU A 199 -20.92 -1.23 -6.36
N LEU A 200 -20.31 -2.05 -7.21
CA LEU A 200 -19.52 -3.21 -6.79
C LEU A 200 -18.09 -2.87 -6.33
N LYS A 201 -17.66 -1.60 -6.42
CA LYS A 201 -16.30 -1.14 -6.12
C LYS A 201 -15.22 -1.87 -6.93
N ILE A 202 -15.51 -2.11 -8.21
CA ILE A 202 -14.60 -2.77 -9.17
C ILE A 202 -14.09 -1.72 -10.16
N ASP A 203 -12.81 -1.79 -10.52
CA ASP A 203 -12.26 -0.97 -11.60
C ASP A 203 -12.82 -1.43 -12.97
N TYR A 204 -13.60 -0.56 -13.60
CA TYR A 204 -14.17 -0.80 -14.92
C TYR A 204 -13.09 -1.12 -15.97
N LYS A 205 -11.94 -0.43 -15.92
CA LYS A 205 -10.86 -0.58 -16.91
C LYS A 205 -10.15 -1.93 -16.82
N LEU A 206 -10.26 -2.61 -15.68
CA LEU A 206 -9.70 -3.95 -15.50
C LEU A 206 -10.42 -4.97 -16.39
N ILE A 207 -11.74 -4.79 -16.54
CA ILE A 207 -12.64 -5.72 -17.25
C ILE A 207 -12.88 -5.27 -18.68
N PHE A 208 -13.00 -3.96 -18.92
CA PHE A 208 -13.20 -3.34 -20.22
C PHE A 208 -12.00 -2.44 -20.54
N PRO A 209 -10.83 -3.03 -20.86
CA PRO A 209 -9.73 -2.27 -21.44
C PRO A 209 -10.18 -1.72 -22.81
N HIS A 210 -9.83 -0.47 -23.10
CA HIS A 210 -10.21 0.26 -24.32
C HIS A 210 -9.99 -0.52 -25.62
#